data_AF-A0A7C1HIU6-F1
#
_entry.id   AF-A0A7C1HIU6-F1
#
_cell.length_a   1.000
_cell.length_b   1.000
_cell.length_c   1.000
_cell.angle_alpha   90.00
_cell.angle_beta   90.00
_cell.angle_gamma   90.00
#
_symmetry.space_group_name_H-M   'P 1'
#
loop_
_entity.id
_entity.type
_entity.pdbx_description
1 polymer ?
#
loop_
_entity_poly.entity_id
_entity_poly.type
_entity_poly.pdbx_seq_one_letter_code
_entity_poly.pdbx_strand_id
1 'polypeptide(L)'
;SEEKIHARSTGPYSLVTQQPLGGKAQFGGQRFGEMEVWALEAYGAAHALKEMLTIKSDDLIGRTKAYSAMIQGTPIVESTVPETFKLMVRQLNGLGLSIDPVFANGDSASSADEKADSTLEEVSAFKNKPSEAEKLPLEDVKSILKEGEGQ
;
A
#
# COMPACT_ATOMS: atom_id res chain seq x y z
N SER A 1 -26.52 1.13 -16.86
CA SER A 1 -25.22 0.67 -17.40
C SER A 1 -24.04 1.23 -16.61
N GLU A 2 -24.12 2.49 -16.17
CA GLU A 2 -23.08 3.15 -15.35
C GLU A 2 -23.00 2.64 -13.91
N GLU A 3 -24.12 2.16 -13.34
CA GLU A 3 -24.16 1.64 -11.97
C GLU A 3 -23.36 0.34 -11.77
N LYS A 4 -22.88 -0.31 -12.83
CA LYS A 4 -22.06 -1.55 -12.71
C LYS A 4 -20.55 -1.28 -12.70
N ILE A 5 -20.13 -0.09 -13.12
CA ILE A 5 -18.71 0.25 -13.17
C ILE A 5 -18.26 0.68 -11.77
N HIS A 6 -17.15 0.11 -11.32
CA HIS A 6 -16.49 0.45 -10.08
C HIS A 6 -14.98 0.43 -10.30
N ALA A 7 -14.31 1.50 -9.91
CA ALA A 7 -12.86 1.62 -9.99
C ALA A 7 -12.34 2.17 -8.66
N ARG A 8 -11.18 1.67 -8.25
CA ARG A 8 -10.53 2.05 -6.99
C ARG A 8 -9.04 2.23 -7.22
N SER A 9 -8.53 3.41 -6.87
CA SER A 9 -7.09 3.70 -6.81
C SER A 9 -6.57 3.55 -5.37
N THR A 10 -7.20 4.25 -4.42
CA THR A 10 -6.93 4.19 -2.98
C THR A 10 -8.25 4.19 -2.20
N GLY A 11 -8.26 3.77 -0.94
CA GLY A 11 -9.49 3.76 -0.14
C GLY A 11 -9.27 3.26 1.28
N PRO A 12 -10.36 2.99 2.03
CA PRO A 12 -10.27 2.48 3.39
C PRO A 12 -9.75 1.03 3.44
N TYR A 13 -9.17 0.68 4.59
CA TYR A 13 -8.57 -0.62 4.87
C TYR A 13 -9.13 -1.20 6.18
N SER A 14 -9.09 -2.51 6.30
CA SER A 14 -9.42 -3.24 7.52
C SER A 14 -8.43 -2.90 8.64
N LEU A 15 -8.92 -2.68 9.86
CA LEU A 15 -8.08 -2.42 11.03
C LEU A 15 -7.17 -3.60 11.38
N VAL A 16 -7.66 -4.83 11.18
CA VAL A 16 -6.96 -6.04 11.61
C VAL A 16 -6.00 -6.55 10.54
N THR A 17 -6.49 -6.75 9.32
CA THR A 17 -5.70 -7.38 8.24
C THR A 17 -5.01 -6.38 7.33
N GLN A 18 -5.31 -5.08 7.48
CA GLN A 18 -4.77 -4.02 6.63
C GLN A 18 -5.07 -4.17 5.14
N GLN A 19 -6.00 -5.06 4.77
CA GLN A 19 -6.47 -5.30 3.41
C GLN A 19 -7.58 -4.31 3.02
N PRO A 20 -7.75 -4.02 1.72
CA PRO A 20 -8.87 -3.25 1.20
C PRO A 20 -10.21 -3.79 1.69
N LEU A 21 -11.12 -2.90 2.11
CA LEU A 21 -12.48 -3.31 2.41
C LEU A 21 -13.20 -3.82 1.16
N GLY A 22 -14.23 -4.66 1.34
CA GLY A 22 -15.04 -5.19 0.24
C GLY A 22 -16.28 -4.32 -0.03
N GLY A 23 -16.80 -4.41 -1.25
CA GLY A 23 -18.09 -3.85 -1.62
C GLY A 23 -18.06 -2.45 -2.24
N LYS A 24 -18.93 -2.24 -3.23
CA LYS A 24 -19.00 -1.00 -4.02
C LYS A 24 -19.30 0.24 -3.15
N ALA A 25 -20.17 0.09 -2.16
CA ALA A 25 -20.61 1.19 -1.29
C ALA A 25 -19.49 1.74 -0.38
N GLN A 26 -18.44 0.94 -0.10
CA GLN A 26 -17.33 1.32 0.78
C GLN A 26 -16.07 1.69 0.00
N PHE A 27 -16.18 1.97 -1.30
CA PHE A 27 -15.03 2.11 -2.21
C PHE A 27 -14.06 0.93 -2.06
N GLY A 28 -14.64 -0.28 -1.99
CA GLY A 28 -13.92 -1.50 -1.72
C GLY A 28 -13.07 -1.99 -2.89
N GLY A 29 -12.03 -2.75 -2.58
CA GLY A 29 -11.17 -3.38 -3.56
C GLY A 29 -11.84 -4.58 -4.24
N GLN A 30 -11.29 -4.98 -5.39
CA GLN A 30 -11.64 -6.24 -6.03
C GLN A 30 -10.96 -7.39 -5.28
N ARG A 31 -11.68 -8.50 -5.08
CA ARG A 31 -11.09 -9.72 -4.55
C ARG A 31 -10.21 -10.35 -5.62
N PHE A 32 -8.95 -10.57 -5.28
CA PHE A 32 -8.02 -11.41 -6.01
C PHE A 32 -7.94 -12.74 -5.26
N GLY A 33 -8.50 -13.80 -5.84
CA GLY A 33 -8.64 -15.11 -5.20
C GLY A 33 -7.61 -16.12 -5.69
N GLU A 34 -7.76 -17.35 -5.19
CA GLU A 34 -6.84 -18.46 -5.48
C GLU A 34 -6.77 -18.80 -6.98
N MET A 35 -7.91 -18.72 -7.69
CA MET A 35 -7.95 -18.99 -9.13
C MET A 35 -7.16 -17.94 -9.92
N GLU A 36 -7.24 -16.67 -9.52
CA GLU A 36 -6.48 -15.60 -10.17
C GLU A 36 -4.98 -15.68 -9.83
N VAL A 37 -4.64 -16.13 -8.62
CA VAL A 37 -3.25 -16.45 -8.24
C VAL A 37 -2.70 -17.54 -9.16
N TRP A 38 -3.41 -18.65 -9.33
CA TRP A 38 -2.98 -19.73 -10.24
C TRP A 38 -2.78 -19.25 -11.67
N ALA A 39 -3.64 -18.36 -12.15
CA ALA A 39 -3.50 -17.79 -13.49
C ALA A 39 -2.18 -17.01 -13.66
N LEU A 40 -1.80 -16.18 -12.67
CA LEU A 40 -0.54 -15.44 -12.71
C LEU A 40 0.68 -16.34 -12.53
N GLU A 41 0.58 -17.35 -11.66
CA GLU A 41 1.64 -18.34 -11.45
C GLU A 41 1.92 -19.14 -12.73
N ALA A 42 0.86 -19.61 -13.40
CA ALA A 42 0.98 -20.34 -14.67
C ALA A 42 1.60 -19.50 -15.79
N TYR A 43 1.35 -18.18 -15.78
CA TYR A 43 1.97 -17.25 -16.72
C TYR A 43 3.43 -16.92 -16.37
N GLY A 44 3.90 -17.28 -15.18
CA GLY A 44 5.23 -16.89 -14.69
C GLY A 44 5.34 -15.41 -14.33
N ALA A 45 4.22 -14.73 -14.05
CA ALA A 45 4.19 -13.31 -13.71
C ALA A 45 4.55 -13.05 -12.24
N ALA A 46 5.74 -13.49 -11.82
CA ALA A 46 6.16 -13.44 -10.41
C ALA A 46 6.12 -12.03 -9.80
N HIS A 47 6.56 -11.00 -10.54
CA HIS A 47 6.54 -9.62 -10.07
C HIS A 47 5.11 -9.09 -9.92
N ALA A 48 4.22 -9.37 -10.89
CA ALA A 48 2.84 -8.93 -10.82
C ALA A 48 2.09 -9.59 -9.65
N LEU A 49 2.34 -10.88 -9.43
CA LEU A 49 1.77 -11.61 -8.29
C LEU A 49 2.29 -11.04 -6.96
N LYS A 50 3.61 -10.82 -6.84
CA LYS A 50 4.22 -10.20 -5.66
C LYS A 50 3.62 -8.83 -5.38
N GLU A 51 3.46 -7.98 -6.41
CA GLU A 51 2.82 -6.68 -6.25
C GLU A 51 1.38 -6.80 -5.75
N MET A 52 0.63 -7.77 -6.27
CA MET A 52 -0.76 -7.97 -5.88
C MET A 52 -0.92 -8.42 -4.43
N LEU A 53 0.02 -9.23 -3.94
CA LEU A 53 0.02 -9.78 -2.58
C LEU A 53 0.70 -8.87 -1.54
N THR A 54 1.31 -7.76 -1.95
CA THR A 54 2.07 -6.88 -1.04
C THR A 54 1.64 -5.42 -1.16
N ILE A 55 2.28 -4.63 -2.04
CA ILE A 55 2.14 -3.18 -2.16
C ILE A 55 0.72 -2.74 -2.55
N LYS A 56 -0.08 -3.61 -3.18
CA LYS A 56 -1.48 -3.35 -3.56
C LYS A 56 -2.51 -3.89 -2.56
N SER A 57 -2.10 -4.72 -1.58
CA SER A 57 -2.99 -5.33 -0.58
C SER A 57 -2.79 -4.75 0.81
N ASP A 58 -1.75 -5.21 1.52
CA ASP A 58 -1.65 -5.13 2.97
C ASP A 58 -0.29 -4.64 3.48
N ASP A 59 0.70 -4.43 2.60
CA ASP A 59 1.95 -3.77 2.99
C ASP A 59 1.71 -2.28 3.30
N LEU A 60 1.70 -1.91 4.58
CA LEU A 60 1.48 -0.53 5.06
C LEU A 60 2.58 0.44 4.60
N ILE A 61 3.83 0.02 4.73
CA ILE A 61 4.99 0.87 4.42
C ILE A 61 5.24 0.86 2.91
N GLY A 62 5.12 -0.29 2.28
CA GLY A 62 5.28 -0.45 0.83
C GLY A 62 4.26 0.34 0.03
N ARG A 63 2.97 0.34 0.42
CA ARG A 63 1.94 1.07 -0.33
C ARG A 63 2.15 2.59 -0.32
N THR A 64 2.57 3.15 0.82
CA THR A 64 2.79 4.60 0.98
C THR A 64 4.03 5.05 0.20
N LYS A 65 5.11 4.27 0.28
CA LYS A 65 6.32 4.49 -0.54
C LYS A 65 6.03 4.35 -2.02
N ALA A 66 5.27 3.33 -2.43
CA ALA A 66 4.87 3.14 -3.82
C ALA A 66 4.05 4.33 -4.35
N TYR A 67 3.09 4.84 -3.56
CA TYR A 67 2.32 6.02 -3.93
C TYR A 67 3.22 7.26 -4.10
N SER A 68 4.14 7.50 -3.17
CA SER A 68 5.09 8.60 -3.28
C SER A 68 6.03 8.45 -4.48
N ALA A 69 6.49 7.23 -4.77
CA ALA A 69 7.35 6.95 -5.91
C ALA A 69 6.62 7.17 -7.25
N MET A 70 5.35 6.79 -7.34
CA MET A 70 4.50 7.06 -8.50
C MET A 70 4.33 8.55 -8.78
N ILE A 71 4.17 9.38 -7.74
CA ILE A 71 4.08 10.83 -7.88
C ILE A 71 5.41 11.45 -8.33
N GLN A 72 6.53 10.95 -7.79
CA GLN A 72 7.86 11.46 -8.07
C GLN A 72 8.48 10.91 -9.36
N GLY A 73 7.86 9.91 -9.99
CA GLY A 73 8.42 9.22 -11.16
C GLY A 73 9.67 8.39 -10.85
N THR A 74 9.88 8.02 -9.59
CA THR A 74 11.02 7.20 -9.15
C THR A 74 10.67 5.71 -9.19
N PRO A 75 11.66 4.80 -9.30
CA PRO A 75 11.38 3.37 -9.29
C PRO A 75 10.76 2.95 -7.95
N ILE A 76 9.76 2.06 -8.04
CA ILE A 76 9.07 1.52 -6.86
C ILE A 76 10.06 0.66 -6.06
N VAL A 77 10.16 0.94 -4.76
CA VAL A 77 11.02 0.21 -3.82
C VAL A 77 10.47 -1.20 -3.57
N GLU A 78 11.37 -2.13 -3.26
CA GLU A 78 10.99 -3.51 -2.97
C GLU A 78 10.01 -3.62 -1.77
N SER A 79 9.03 -4.51 -1.92
CA SER A 79 7.97 -4.77 -0.93
C SER A 79 8.51 -5.41 0.34
N THR A 80 7.88 -5.12 1.47
CA THR A 80 8.20 -5.75 2.76
C THR A 80 7.32 -6.96 3.03
N VAL A 81 7.48 -7.58 4.21
CA VAL A 81 6.66 -8.72 4.63
C VAL A 81 5.22 -8.27 4.87
N PRO A 82 4.22 -8.92 4.24
CA PRO A 82 2.80 -8.61 4.43
C PRO A 82 2.35 -8.62 5.89
N GLU A 83 1.48 -7.68 6.26
CA GLU A 83 0.91 -7.62 7.61
C GLU A 83 0.05 -8.84 7.93
N THR A 84 -0.64 -9.41 6.93
CA THR A 84 -1.43 -10.64 7.11
C THR A 84 -0.54 -11.81 7.54
N PHE A 85 0.69 -11.90 7.04
CA PHE A 85 1.63 -12.96 7.42
C PHE A 85 2.10 -12.79 8.87
N LYS A 86 2.44 -11.56 9.28
CA LYS A 86 2.80 -11.27 10.68
C LYS A 86 1.65 -11.59 11.62
N LEU A 87 0.42 -11.24 11.23
CA LEU A 87 -0.79 -11.58 11.99
C LEU A 87 -0.98 -13.10 12.11
N MET A 88 -0.74 -13.86 11.04
CA MET A 88 -0.81 -15.32 11.05
C MET A 88 0.19 -15.91 12.06
N VAL A 89 1.46 -15.46 12.04
CA VAL A 89 2.48 -15.92 13.00
C VAL A 89 2.05 -15.62 14.44
N ARG A 90 1.53 -14.42 14.70
CA ARG A 90 1.01 -14.06 16.04
C ARG A 90 -0.17 -14.92 16.47
N GLN A 91 -1.07 -15.27 15.57
CA GLN A 91 -2.20 -16.17 15.88
C GLN A 91 -1.72 -17.59 16.22
N LEU A 92 -0.74 -18.12 15.48
CA LEU A 92 -0.15 -19.43 15.75
C LEU A 92 0.62 -19.46 17.09
N ASN A 93 1.38 -18.40 17.38
CA ASN A 93 2.03 -18.21 18.68
C ASN A 93 1.01 -18.11 19.82
N GLY A 94 -0.14 -17.47 19.59
CA GLY A 94 -1.25 -17.41 20.55
C GLY A 94 -1.90 -18.78 20.83
N LEU A 95 -1.79 -19.74 19.92
CA LEU A 95 -2.23 -21.13 20.12
C LEU A 95 -1.18 -21.98 20.87
N GLY A 96 -0.03 -21.41 21.23
CA GLY A 96 1.08 -22.13 21.87
C GLY A 96 2.07 -22.79 20.91
N LEU A 97 1.97 -22.51 19.60
CA LEU A 97 2.94 -22.95 18.60
C LEU A 97 4.00 -21.85 18.42
N SER A 98 5.21 -22.00 18.97
CA SER A 98 6.29 -21.01 18.79
C SER A 98 6.86 -21.08 17.38
N ILE A 99 6.57 -20.09 16.55
CA ILE A 99 7.09 -19.98 15.18
C ILE A 99 7.97 -18.73 15.11
N ASP A 100 9.26 -18.97 14.89
CA ASP A 100 10.26 -17.92 14.70
C ASP A 100 10.88 -18.03 13.31
N PRO A 101 10.97 -16.93 12.55
CA PRO A 101 11.63 -16.94 11.26
C PRO A 101 13.15 -17.14 11.43
N VAL A 102 13.69 -18.11 10.69
CA VAL A 102 15.14 -18.38 10.64
C VAL A 102 15.70 -17.79 9.36
N PHE A 103 16.69 -16.91 9.49
CA PHE A 103 17.44 -16.42 8.34
C PHE A 103 18.66 -17.31 8.09
N ALA A 104 19.12 -17.35 6.84
CA ALA A 104 20.23 -18.22 6.41
C ALA A 104 21.54 -18.03 7.20
N ASN A 105 21.68 -16.92 7.92
CA ASN A 105 22.85 -16.61 8.76
C ASN A 105 22.73 -17.09 10.22
N GLY A 106 21.65 -17.78 10.61
CA GLY A 106 21.48 -18.30 11.98
C GLY A 106 21.13 -17.25 13.04
N ASP A 107 21.05 -15.98 12.67
CA ASP A 107 20.61 -14.91 13.57
C ASP A 107 19.09 -14.99 13.74
N SER A 108 18.65 -15.23 14.97
CA SER A 108 17.25 -15.17 15.37
C SER A 108 16.74 -13.73 15.26
N ALA A 109 15.54 -13.59 14.69
CA ALA A 109 14.94 -12.35 14.17
C ALA A 109 14.48 -11.31 15.22
N SER A 110 15.08 -11.26 16.41
CA SER A 110 14.60 -10.40 17.50
C SER A 110 14.82 -8.89 17.29
N SER A 111 15.40 -8.47 16.16
CA SER A 111 15.78 -7.06 15.90
C SER A 111 15.09 -6.42 14.69
N ALA A 112 14.17 -7.11 14.00
CA ALA A 112 13.56 -6.62 12.76
C ALA A 112 12.18 -5.96 12.97
N ASP A 113 11.40 -6.39 13.97
CA ASP A 113 10.05 -5.88 14.21
C ASP A 113 10.04 -4.45 14.79
N GLU A 114 11.04 -4.06 15.59
CA GLU A 114 11.12 -2.70 16.16
C GLU A 114 11.39 -1.62 15.11
N LYS A 115 12.04 -1.95 13.98
CA LYS A 115 12.35 -0.96 12.94
C LYS A 115 11.15 -0.62 12.05
N ALA A 116 10.14 -1.48 11.97
CA ALA A 116 8.95 -1.19 11.19
C ALA A 116 8.09 -0.10 11.88
N ASP A 117 8.01 -0.14 13.20
CA ASP A 117 7.26 0.85 14.00
C ASP A 117 7.94 2.23 13.99
N SER A 118 9.28 2.28 14.09
CA SER A 118 10.02 3.55 13.99
C SER A 118 9.89 4.22 12.62
N THR A 119 9.71 3.46 11.53
CA THR A 119 9.50 4.05 10.21
C THR A 119 8.13 4.69 10.04
N LEU A 120 7.10 4.26 10.78
CA LEU A 120 5.78 4.88 10.76
C LEU A 120 5.82 6.30 11.33
N GLU A 121 6.61 6.52 12.38
CA GLU A 121 6.88 7.85 12.92
C GLU A 121 7.62 8.73 11.89
N GLU A 122 8.60 8.21 11.17
CA GLU A 122 9.32 8.97 10.13
C GLU A 122 8.43 9.39 8.95
N VAL A 123 7.50 8.54 8.47
CA VAL A 123 6.54 8.95 7.40
C VAL A 123 5.52 9.96 7.92
N SER A 124 5.13 9.89 9.20
CA SER A 124 4.28 10.91 9.83
C SER A 124 5.01 12.24 10.03
N ALA A 125 6.32 12.21 10.32
CA ALA A 125 7.18 13.38 10.46
C ALA A 125 7.50 14.04 9.12
N PHE A 126 7.54 13.28 8.02
CA PHE A 126 7.68 13.82 6.66
C PHE A 126 6.48 14.70 6.25
N LYS A 127 5.31 14.50 6.88
CA LYS A 127 4.12 15.35 6.73
C LYS A 127 4.27 16.72 7.42
N ASN A 128 5.22 16.86 8.35
CA ASN A 128 5.40 18.05 9.20
C ASN A 128 6.61 18.92 8.81
N LYS A 129 7.32 18.60 7.71
CA LYS A 129 8.36 19.48 7.17
C LYS A 129 7.77 20.21 5.95
N PRO A 130 7.55 21.53 6.00
CA PRO A 130 7.10 22.25 4.82
C PRO A 130 8.24 22.21 3.79
N SER A 131 8.08 21.39 2.75
CA SER A 131 8.94 21.46 1.58
C SER A 131 8.58 22.71 0.81
N GLU A 132 9.57 23.58 0.66
CA GLU A 132 9.59 24.95 0.14
C GLU A 132 9.24 25.09 -1.36
N ALA A 133 8.41 24.19 -1.91
CA ALA A 133 8.07 24.12 -3.33
C ALA A 133 6.64 24.60 -3.67
N GLU A 134 5.86 25.06 -2.70
CA GLU A 134 4.50 25.61 -2.94
C GLU A 134 4.54 27.14 -3.07
N LYS A 135 5.17 27.61 -4.15
CA LYS A 135 4.88 28.92 -4.74
C LYS A 135 4.84 28.79 -6.27
N LEU A 136 3.79 28.16 -6.78
CA LEU A 136 3.28 28.56 -8.09
C LEU A 136 2.27 29.69 -7.84
N PRO A 137 2.46 30.90 -8.41
CA PRO A 137 1.62 32.04 -8.09
C PRO A 137 0.17 31.82 -8.53
N LEU A 138 -0.75 31.99 -7.56
CA LEU A 138 -2.21 31.91 -7.67
C LEU A 138 -2.86 32.97 -8.59
N GLU A 139 -2.06 33.67 -9.38
CA GLU A 139 -2.51 34.76 -10.26
C GLU A 139 -2.92 34.22 -11.65
N ASP A 140 -2.28 33.15 -12.13
CA ASP A 140 -2.54 32.61 -13.47
C ASP A 140 -3.88 31.88 -13.57
N VAL A 141 -4.33 31.19 -12.51
CA VAL A 141 -5.58 30.41 -12.53
C VAL A 141 -6.82 31.31 -12.55
N LYS A 142 -6.74 32.50 -11.94
CA LYS A 142 -7.85 33.47 -11.94
C LYS A 142 -8.00 34.20 -13.29
N SER A 143 -6.93 34.30 -14.06
CA SER A 143 -6.98 34.89 -15.41
C SER A 143 -7.68 33.95 -16.41
N ILE A 144 -7.41 32.64 -16.32
CA ILE A 144 -7.98 31.62 -17.20
C ILE A 144 -9.48 31.42 -16.98
N LEU A 145 -9.97 31.55 -15.74
CA LEU A 145 -11.41 31.38 -15.44
C LEU A 145 -12.27 32.59 -15.83
N LYS A 146 -11.67 33.75 -16.12
CA LYS A 146 -12.43 34.96 -16.47
C LYS A 146 -12.73 35.09 -17.97
N GLU A 147 -12.03 34.34 -18.82
CA GLU A 147 -12.25 34.35 -20.28
C GLU A 147 -13.37 33.38 -20.74
N GLY A 148 -13.89 32.53 -19.85
CA GLY A 148 -14.89 31.51 -20.20
C GLY A 148 -16.36 31.88 -19.98
N GLU A 149 -16.67 33.04 -19.39
CA GLU A 149 -18.07 33.47 -19.11
C GLU A 149 -18.53 34.66 -19.97
N GLY A 150 -17.88 34.90 -21.11
CA GLY A 150 -18.22 36.00 -22.01
C GLY A 150 -18.28 35.56 -23.47
N GLN A 151 -19.26 34.73 -23.82
CA GLN A 151 -19.84 34.60 -25.17
C GLN A 151 -21.18 33.86 -25.13
#